data_AF-A0A352RGR7-F1
#
_entry.id   AF-A0A352RGR7-F1
#
_cell.length_a   1.000
_cell.length_b   1.000
_cell.length_c   1.000
_cell.angle_alpha   90.00
_cell.angle_beta   90.00
_cell.angle_gamma   90.00
#
_symmetry.space_group_name_H-M   'P 1'
#
loop_
_entity.id
_entity.type
_entity.pdbx_description
1 polymer ?
#
loop_
_entity_poly.entity_id
_entity_poly.type
_entity_poly.pdbx_seq_one_letter_code
_entity_poly.pdbx_strand_id
1 'polypeptide(L)'
;MNIQKKSTTASFDNLLENPEKTMTSIIKRVATGPELSKSISYEESRAGMRLVLEGLADPVQAAVFLIGLQMKRETDDENKGILQGIRDKTKTVVADVDELVDIADPYN
;
A
#
# COMPACT_ATOMS: atom_id res chain seq x y z
N MET A 1 23.14 26.64 14.75
CA MET A 1 23.51 25.36 14.11
C MET A 1 22.25 24.49 14.09
N ASN A 2 21.37 24.73 13.11
CA ASN A 2 20.08 24.05 13.00
C ASN A 2 20.20 22.92 11.98
N ILE A 3 20.29 21.70 12.49
CA ILE A 3 20.17 20.49 11.68
C ILE A 3 18.66 20.23 11.55
N GLN A 4 18.05 20.74 10.47
CA GLN A 4 16.76 20.24 10.03
C GLN A 4 16.93 18.76 9.67
N LYS A 5 16.31 17.87 10.46
CA LYS A 5 16.12 16.47 10.08
C LYS A 5 15.31 16.47 8.78
N LYS A 6 15.97 16.16 7.66
CA LYS A 6 15.31 15.85 6.39
C LYS A 6 14.38 14.67 6.67
N SER A 7 13.06 14.90 6.62
CA SER A 7 12.08 13.83 6.57
C SER A 7 12.29 13.12 5.23
N THR A 8 13.00 12.00 5.25
CA THR A 8 13.24 11.16 4.06
C THR A 8 11.96 10.41 3.72
N THR A 9 10.97 11.11 3.16
CA THR A 9 9.85 10.45 2.49
C THR A 9 10.39 9.92 1.17
N ALA A 10 10.46 8.59 0.99
CA ALA A 10 10.85 8.02 -0.29
C ALA A 10 9.81 8.41 -1.36
N SER A 11 10.29 8.87 -2.52
CA SER A 11 9.42 9.07 -3.68
C SER A 11 8.83 7.71 -4.10
N PHE A 12 7.58 7.70 -4.54
CA PHE A 12 6.88 6.50 -5.01
C PHE A 12 7.70 5.72 -6.04
N ASP A 13 8.27 6.42 -7.03
CA ASP A 13 9.04 5.77 -8.10
C ASP A 13 10.25 5.01 -7.56
N ASN A 14 10.94 5.56 -6.56
CA ASN A 14 12.09 4.93 -5.92
C ASN A 14 11.71 3.62 -5.20
N LEU A 15 10.46 3.50 -4.73
CA LEU A 15 9.97 2.29 -4.08
C LEU A 15 9.71 1.17 -5.09
N LEU A 16 9.50 1.50 -6.37
CA LEU A 16 9.29 0.53 -7.44
C LEU A 16 10.59 0.07 -8.11
N GLU A 17 11.68 0.85 -8.02
CA GLU A 17 12.98 0.51 -8.63
C GLU A 17 13.55 -0.82 -8.14
N ASN A 18 13.30 -1.19 -6.88
CA ASN A 18 13.74 -2.47 -6.32
C ASN A 18 12.59 -3.15 -5.55
N PRO A 19 11.72 -3.90 -6.25
CA PRO A 19 10.53 -4.54 -5.68
C PRO A 19 10.84 -5.44 -4.49
N GLU A 20 11.85 -6.30 -4.61
CA GLU A 20 12.23 -7.26 -3.57
C GLU A 20 12.66 -6.54 -2.28
N LYS A 21 13.52 -5.52 -2.40
CA LYS A 21 13.99 -4.73 -1.26
C LYS A 21 12.84 -3.97 -0.60
N THR A 22 11.98 -3.35 -1.40
CA THR A 22 10.81 -2.61 -0.91
C THR A 22 9.86 -3.53 -0.17
N MET A 23 9.44 -4.63 -0.79
CA MET A 23 8.51 -5.59 -0.19
C MET A 23 9.09 -6.21 1.09
N THR A 24 10.38 -6.58 1.07
CA THR A 24 11.07 -7.09 2.26
C THR A 24 11.10 -6.07 3.40
N SER A 25 11.36 -4.79 3.10
CA SER A 25 11.36 -3.70 4.09
C SER A 25 9.97 -3.51 4.71
N ILE A 26 8.93 -3.55 3.89
CA ILE A 26 7.53 -3.43 4.31
C ILE A 26 7.15 -4.60 5.23
N ILE A 27 7.35 -5.84 4.80
CA ILE A 27 6.98 -7.05 5.54
C ILE A 27 7.65 -7.10 6.91
N LYS A 28 8.94 -6.76 7.00
CA LYS A 28 9.68 -6.70 8.27
C LYS A 28 9.07 -5.72 9.29
N ARG A 29 8.24 -4.78 8.84
CA ARG A 29 7.54 -3.82 9.70
C ARG A 29 6.10 -4.21 9.95
N VAL A 30 5.37 -4.72 8.96
CA VAL A 30 3.93 -4.98 9.11
C VAL A 30 3.61 -6.39 9.61
N ALA A 31 4.51 -7.36 9.46
CA ALA A 31 4.26 -8.77 9.75
C ALA A 31 5.03 -9.29 10.99
N THR A 32 5.19 -8.45 12.02
CA THR A 32 5.83 -8.84 13.30
C THR A 32 4.81 -9.07 14.44
N GLY A 33 3.51 -9.03 14.12
CA GLY A 33 2.40 -9.27 15.05
C GLY A 33 1.80 -7.98 15.62
N PRO A 34 0.60 -8.02 16.23
CA PRO A 34 -0.18 -6.83 16.57
C PRO A 34 0.54 -5.81 17.46
N GLU A 35 1.41 -6.27 18.37
CA GLU A 35 2.11 -5.39 19.32
C GLU A 35 3.41 -4.80 18.79
N LEU A 36 4.11 -5.51 17.91
CA LEU A 36 5.46 -5.13 17.44
C LEU A 36 5.46 -4.57 16.02
N SER A 37 4.36 -4.73 15.29
CA SER A 37 4.24 -4.21 13.94
C SER A 37 4.22 -2.69 13.94
N LYS A 38 4.87 -2.11 12.93
CA LYS A 38 4.99 -0.66 12.73
C LYS A 38 4.22 -0.25 11.50
N SER A 39 3.60 0.92 11.57
CA SER A 39 2.91 1.47 10.42
C SER A 39 3.86 1.78 9.27
N ILE A 40 3.36 1.64 8.05
CA ILE A 40 4.00 2.07 6.81
C ILE A 40 3.35 3.33 6.29
N SER A 41 4.11 4.10 5.50
CA SER A 41 3.60 5.33 4.92
C SER A 41 2.56 5.03 3.82
N TYR A 42 1.82 6.07 3.44
CA TYR A 42 0.94 6.03 2.27
C TYR A 42 1.65 5.52 1.00
N GLU A 43 2.83 6.06 0.68
CA GLU A 43 3.56 5.66 -0.54
C GLU A 43 4.13 4.24 -0.46
N GLU A 44 4.55 3.80 0.74
CA GLU A 44 4.96 2.40 0.96
C GLU A 44 3.78 1.44 0.78
N SER A 45 2.60 1.80 1.27
CA SER A 45 1.39 0.99 1.13
C SER A 45 0.95 0.92 -0.33
N ARG A 46 0.94 2.06 -1.02
CA ARG A 46 0.66 2.17 -2.44
C ARG A 46 1.63 1.35 -3.28
N ALA A 47 2.92 1.46 -3.01
CA ALA A 47 3.95 0.67 -3.67
C ALA A 47 3.77 -0.82 -3.40
N GLY A 48 3.58 -1.22 -2.14
CA GLY A 48 3.32 -2.62 -1.77
C GLY A 48 2.16 -3.22 -2.56
N MET A 49 1.03 -2.52 -2.65
CA MET A 49 -0.12 -2.99 -3.43
C MET A 49 0.18 -3.05 -4.94
N ARG A 50 0.90 -2.07 -5.49
CA ARG A 50 1.34 -2.08 -6.89
C ARG A 50 2.20 -3.28 -7.23
N LEU A 51 3.17 -3.61 -6.36
CA LEU A 51 4.04 -4.77 -6.54
C LEU A 51 3.24 -6.08 -6.54
N VAL A 52 2.20 -6.19 -5.71
CA VAL A 52 1.29 -7.35 -5.70
C VAL A 52 0.50 -7.44 -7.01
N LEU A 53 -0.17 -6.36 -7.43
CA LEU A 53 -1.02 -6.35 -8.62
C LEU A 53 -0.24 -6.57 -9.92
N GLU A 54 1.03 -6.14 -9.96
CA GLU A 54 1.91 -6.30 -11.12
C GLU A 54 2.67 -7.64 -11.13
N GLY A 55 2.53 -8.47 -10.08
CA GLY A 55 3.27 -9.73 -9.96
C GLY A 55 4.78 -9.54 -9.76
N LEU A 56 5.20 -8.39 -9.22
CA LEU A 56 6.60 -8.05 -8.95
C LEU A 56 7.07 -8.49 -7.56
N ALA A 57 6.13 -8.78 -6.65
CA ALA A 57 6.42 -9.44 -5.38
C ALA A 57 6.27 -10.96 -5.54
N ASP A 58 7.16 -11.72 -4.89
CA ASP A 58 6.99 -13.16 -4.77
C ASP A 58 5.62 -13.49 -4.10
N PRO A 59 4.88 -14.53 -4.54
CA PRO A 59 3.56 -14.83 -3.98
C PRO A 59 3.54 -15.04 -2.46
N VAL A 60 4.62 -15.58 -1.87
CA VAL A 60 4.72 -15.73 -0.41
C VAL A 60 4.88 -14.36 0.24
N GLN A 61 5.72 -13.49 -0.32
CA GLN A 61 5.87 -12.12 0.17
C GLN A 61 4.55 -11.34 0.08
N ALA A 62 3.84 -11.45 -1.06
CA ALA A 62 2.53 -10.82 -1.25
C ALA A 62 1.52 -11.30 -0.19
N ALA A 63 1.46 -12.61 0.07
CA ALA A 63 0.59 -13.17 1.10
C ALA A 63 0.94 -12.66 2.51
N VAL A 64 2.23 -12.65 2.87
CA VAL A 64 2.70 -12.16 4.18
C VAL A 64 2.40 -10.67 4.35
N PHE A 65 2.55 -9.87 3.30
CA PHE A 65 2.19 -8.45 3.31
C PHE A 65 0.70 -8.25 3.64
N LEU A 66 -0.19 -8.92 2.92
CA LEU A 66 -1.64 -8.79 3.11
C LEU A 66 -2.10 -9.31 4.49
N ILE A 67 -1.57 -10.46 4.93
CA ILE A 67 -1.89 -11.02 6.25
C ILE A 67 -1.35 -10.12 7.38
N GLY A 68 -0.14 -9.59 7.21
CA GLY A 68 0.49 -8.70 8.18
C GLY A 68 -0.32 -7.43 8.41
N LEU A 69 -0.83 -6.82 7.33
CA LEU A 69 -1.73 -5.67 7.40
C LEU A 69 -3.00 -5.99 8.20
N GLN A 70 -3.70 -7.09 7.85
CA GLN A 70 -4.93 -7.51 8.52
C GLN A 70 -4.72 -7.79 10.01
N MET A 71 -3.64 -8.50 10.37
CA MET A 71 -3.33 -8.85 11.77
C MET A 71 -2.94 -7.63 12.60
N LYS A 72 -2.16 -6.70 12.01
CA LYS A 72 -1.76 -5.44 12.65
C LYS A 72 -2.94 -4.48 12.82
N ARG A 73 -3.93 -4.57 11.94
CA ARG A 73 -4.92 -3.54 11.64
C ARG A 73 -4.28 -2.35 10.92
N GLU A 74 -4.79 -2.08 9.74
CA GLU A 74 -4.33 -1.01 8.87
C GLU A 74 -4.66 0.35 9.48
N THR A 75 -3.75 1.31 9.30
CA THR A 75 -4.04 2.72 9.56
C THR A 75 -4.79 3.35 8.38
N ASP A 76 -5.37 4.52 8.59
CA ASP A 76 -6.04 5.26 7.51
C ASP A 76 -5.10 5.57 6.33
N ASP A 77 -3.84 5.91 6.59
CA ASP A 77 -2.86 6.19 5.53
C ASP A 77 -2.49 4.93 4.75
N GLU A 78 -2.42 3.79 5.44
CA GLU A 78 -2.19 2.49 4.81
C GLU A 78 -3.37 2.13 3.92
N ASN A 79 -4.60 2.20 4.44
CA ASN A 79 -5.81 1.93 3.67
C ASN A 79 -5.95 2.83 2.44
N LYS A 80 -5.68 4.13 2.58
CA LYS A 80 -5.68 5.07 1.44
C LYS A 80 -4.60 4.72 0.43
N GLY A 81 -3.40 4.34 0.87
CA GLY A 81 -2.30 3.95 0.00
C GLY A 81 -2.61 2.67 -0.77
N ILE A 82 -3.14 1.64 -0.10
CA ILE A 82 -3.61 0.40 -0.72
C ILE A 82 -4.67 0.71 -1.78
N LEU A 83 -5.69 1.49 -1.43
CA LEU A 83 -6.75 1.90 -2.36
C LEU A 83 -6.18 2.64 -3.57
N GLN A 84 -5.23 3.55 -3.37
CA GLN A 84 -4.59 4.24 -4.48
C GLN A 84 -3.83 3.26 -5.39
N GLY A 85 -3.11 2.30 -4.82
CA GLY A 85 -2.40 1.28 -5.59
C GLY A 85 -3.33 0.44 -6.46
N ILE A 86 -4.53 0.12 -5.96
CA ILE A 86 -5.61 -0.52 -6.73
C ILE A 86 -6.08 0.42 -7.86
N ARG A 87 -6.44 1.66 -7.52
CA ARG A 87 -6.94 2.66 -8.50
C ARG A 87 -5.94 2.93 -9.63
N ASP A 88 -4.64 2.91 -9.33
CA ASP A 88 -3.59 3.10 -10.33
C ASP A 88 -3.56 1.99 -11.41
N LYS A 89 -4.23 0.85 -11.17
CA LYS A 89 -4.38 -0.28 -12.11
C LYS A 89 -5.82 -0.52 -12.55
N THR A 90 -6.77 0.16 -11.93
CA THR A 90 -8.18 0.11 -12.35
C THR A 90 -8.33 0.84 -13.68
N LYS A 91 -8.92 0.16 -14.67
CA LYS A 91 -9.38 0.82 -15.89
C LYS A 91 -10.59 1.68 -15.54
N THR A 92 -10.48 2.98 -15.73
CA THR A 92 -11.58 3.92 -15.50
C THR A 92 -12.35 4.18 -16.79
N VAL A 93 -13.64 4.40 -16.65
CA VAL A 93 -14.54 4.82 -17.73
C VAL A 93 -15.33 6.04 -17.28
N VAL A 94 -15.74 6.86 -18.23
CA VAL A 94 -16.62 8.00 -17.97
C VAL A 94 -18.01 7.62 -18.47
N ALA A 95 -19.01 7.73 -17.61
CA ALA A 95 -20.40 7.52 -17.99
C ALA A 95 -20.95 8.78 -18.69
N ASP A 96 -21.71 8.59 -19.77
CA ASP A 96 -22.34 9.67 -20.53
C ASP A 96 -23.68 10.08 -19.89
N VAL A 97 -23.62 10.53 -18.63
CA VAL A 97 -24.75 11.00 -17.83
C VAL A 97 -24.33 12.19 -16.98
N ASP A 98 -25.27 13.09 -16.69
CA ASP A 98 -25.01 14.29 -15.90
C ASP A 98 -24.74 13.95 -14.42
N GLU A 99 -25.47 12.97 -13.87
CA GLU A 99 -25.39 12.57 -12.47
C GLU A 99 -25.15 11.05 -12.35
N LEU A 100 -24.06 10.68 -11.69
CA LEU A 100 -23.69 9.29 -11.41
C LEU A 100 -23.69 9.04 -9.90
N VAL A 101 -24.39 7.99 -9.48
CA VAL A 101 -24.38 7.51 -8.09
C VAL A 101 -23.82 6.08 -8.07
N ASP A 102 -22.80 5.86 -7.23
CA ASP A 102 -22.23 4.54 -6.95
C ASP A 102 -22.69 4.09 -5.55
N ILE A 103 -23.27 2.90 -5.47
CA ILE A 103 -23.77 2.30 -4.23
C ILE A 103 -23.05 0.97 -4.03
N ALA A 104 -22.26 0.88 -2.96
CA ALA A 104 -21.57 -0.33 -2.57
C ALA A 104 -22.06 -0.77 -1.19
N ASP A 105 -22.39 -2.06 -1.07
CA ASP A 105 -22.63 -2.74 0.20
C ASP A 105 -21.35 -3.50 0.58
N PRO A 106 -20.80 -3.37 1.80
CA PRO A 106 -19.70 -4.22 2.23
C PRO A 106 -20.06 -5.71 2.07
N TYR A 107 -19.08 -6.52 1.65
CA TYR A 107 -19.24 -7.97 1.67
C TYR A 107 -19.37 -8.47 3.12
N ASN A 108 -20.24 -9.47 3.33
CA ASN A 108 -20.58 -10.05 4.64
C ASN A 108 -19.38 -10.44 5.50
#